data_AF-Q1IZV8-F1
#
_entry.id   AF-Q1IZV8-F1
#
_cell.length_a   1.000
_cell.length_b   1.000
_cell.length_c   1.000
_cell.angle_alpha   90.00
_cell.angle_beta   90.00
_cell.angle_gamma   90.00
#
_symmetry.space_group_name_H-M   'P 1'
#
loop_
_entity.id
_entity.type
_entity.pdbx_description
1 polymer ?
#
loop_
_entity_poly.entity_id
_entity_poly.type
_entity_poly.pdbx_seq_one_letter_code
_entity_poly.pdbx_strand_id
1 'polypeptide(L)'
;MGYIGRDEVTKSAHLIDTWKLLVPQAGSDGGQRIPDSVLGKPLIAPSPSVCTQSFLFFSVASEREAQSVQSYYTTRFFRFLVSLRKITQHATHATYQWVPIQTWDRTWTDEMLYEKYGITPEEQAFIESMIRPMDGGNG
;
A
#
# COMPACT_ATOMS: atom_id res chain seq x y z
N MET A 1 17.44 -6.63 -10.38
CA MET A 1 16.48 -7.24 -11.33
C MET A 1 17.13 -8.51 -11.87
N GLY A 2 16.46 -9.65 -11.78
CA GLY A 2 16.92 -10.95 -12.29
C GLY A 2 15.79 -11.61 -13.09
N TYR A 3 16.13 -12.57 -13.94
CA TYR A 3 15.19 -13.31 -14.78
C TYR A 3 15.07 -14.74 -14.28
N ILE A 4 13.85 -15.28 -14.26
CA ILE A 4 13.54 -16.67 -13.86
C ILE A 4 12.53 -17.26 -14.86
N GLY A 5 12.61 -18.56 -15.13
CA GLY A 5 11.65 -19.25 -16.00
C GLY A 5 10.24 -19.23 -15.40
N ARG A 6 9.19 -19.15 -16.24
CA ARG A 6 7.79 -19.18 -15.78
C ARG A 6 7.44 -20.48 -15.05
N ASP A 7 8.03 -21.56 -15.52
CA ASP A 7 7.98 -22.92 -15.01
C ASP A 7 8.61 -23.09 -13.61
N GLU A 8 9.47 -22.16 -13.20
CA GLU A 8 10.03 -22.11 -11.84
C GLU A 8 9.13 -21.35 -10.85
N VAL A 9 8.10 -20.64 -11.35
CA VAL A 9 7.16 -19.86 -10.52
C VAL A 9 6.05 -20.77 -10.00
N THR A 10 6.26 -21.32 -8.81
CA THR A 10 5.33 -22.28 -8.19
C THR A 10 4.18 -21.64 -7.40
N LYS A 11 4.24 -20.33 -7.10
CA LYS A 11 3.19 -19.60 -6.36
C LYS A 11 2.69 -18.42 -7.19
N SER A 12 1.36 -18.23 -7.17
CA SER A 12 0.68 -17.11 -7.85
C SER A 12 1.03 -16.97 -9.34
N ALA A 13 1.29 -18.10 -10.03
CA ALA A 13 1.65 -18.11 -11.45
C ALA A 13 0.62 -17.40 -12.34
N HIS A 14 -0.67 -17.47 -11.98
CA HIS A 14 -1.77 -16.77 -12.67
C HIS A 14 -1.67 -15.23 -12.57
N LEU A 15 -0.85 -14.69 -11.67
CA LEU A 15 -0.64 -13.25 -11.50
C LEU A 15 0.65 -12.77 -12.18
N ILE A 16 1.41 -13.63 -12.87
CA ILE A 16 2.63 -13.22 -13.59
C ILE A 16 2.32 -12.07 -14.56
N ASP A 17 1.23 -12.22 -15.32
CA ASP A 17 0.82 -11.31 -16.39
C ASP A 17 -0.05 -10.13 -15.89
N THR A 18 0.06 -9.73 -14.62
CA THR A 18 -0.61 -8.55 -14.05
C THR A 18 0.37 -7.45 -13.65
N TRP A 19 -0.12 -6.21 -13.65
CA TRP A 19 0.55 -5.09 -12.98
C TRP A 19 0.51 -5.31 -11.47
N LYS A 20 1.56 -4.88 -10.77
CA LYS A 20 1.68 -5.07 -9.32
C LYS A 20 2.10 -3.79 -8.61
N LEU A 21 1.50 -3.50 -7.48
CA LEU A 21 2.07 -2.59 -6.50
C LEU A 21 2.77 -3.43 -5.43
N LEU A 22 4.10 -3.47 -5.47
CA LEU A 22 4.92 -4.16 -4.49
C LEU A 22 5.05 -3.30 -3.23
N VAL A 23 4.81 -3.90 -2.08
CA VAL A 23 4.88 -3.24 -0.78
C VAL A 23 5.80 -4.02 0.16
N PRO A 24 6.75 -3.35 0.84
CA PRO A 24 7.64 -4.02 1.78
C PRO A 24 6.85 -4.70 2.91
N GLN A 25 7.16 -5.95 3.21
CA GLN A 25 6.54 -6.67 4.34
C GLN A 25 6.89 -6.06 5.69
N ALA A 26 8.08 -5.43 5.79
CA ALA A 26 8.49 -4.64 6.93
C ALA A 26 8.38 -3.16 6.59
N GLY A 27 7.69 -2.40 7.45
CA GLY A 27 7.64 -0.95 7.41
C GLY A 27 7.74 -0.42 8.84
N SER A 28 8.35 0.75 9.02
CA SER A 28 8.61 1.41 10.32
C SER A 28 9.16 0.55 11.46
N ASP A 29 9.38 1.16 12.62
CA ASP A 29 9.76 0.48 13.87
C ASP A 29 8.56 -0.11 14.62
N GLY A 30 7.35 -0.05 14.04
CA GLY A 30 6.11 -0.54 14.66
C GLY A 30 5.42 0.52 15.51
N GLY A 31 5.51 1.81 15.12
CA GLY A 31 4.85 2.90 15.83
C GLY A 31 5.58 3.36 17.10
N GLN A 32 6.88 3.02 17.25
CA GLN A 32 7.66 3.48 18.42
C GLN A 32 8.00 4.97 18.33
N ARG A 33 7.90 5.56 17.14
CA ARG A 33 8.03 7.00 16.89
C ARG A 33 6.80 7.56 16.20
N ILE A 34 6.21 8.59 16.82
CA ILE A 34 5.10 9.36 16.27
C ILE A 34 5.59 10.74 15.82
N PRO A 35 5.18 11.25 14.64
CA PRO A 35 4.38 10.57 13.63
C PRO A 35 5.14 9.39 12.98
N ASP A 36 4.43 8.31 12.65
CA ASP A 36 4.97 7.09 12.02
C ASP A 36 4.74 7.11 10.49
N SER A 37 5.68 6.58 9.70
CA SER A 37 5.43 6.29 8.28
C SER A 37 4.49 5.08 8.09
N VAL A 38 4.42 4.19 9.09
CA VAL A 38 3.68 2.92 9.18
C VAL A 38 4.11 1.88 8.16
N LEU A 39 4.28 2.28 6.91
CA LEU A 39 4.57 1.42 5.78
C LEU A 39 5.77 1.97 4.99
N GLY A 40 6.47 1.06 4.30
CA GLY A 40 7.55 1.44 3.40
C GLY A 40 7.02 2.01 2.08
N LYS A 41 7.89 2.69 1.33
CA LYS A 41 7.55 3.21 0.00
C LYS A 41 7.18 2.05 -0.95
N PRO A 42 6.06 2.15 -1.68
CA PRO A 42 5.65 1.12 -2.61
C PRO A 42 6.41 1.24 -3.94
N LEU A 43 6.44 0.17 -4.73
CA LEU A 43 7.06 0.13 -6.06
C LEU A 43 6.10 -0.48 -7.08
N ILE A 44 5.93 0.16 -8.25
CA ILE A 44 5.12 -0.40 -9.33
C ILE A 44 5.95 -1.40 -10.16
N ALA A 45 5.50 -2.65 -10.11
CA ALA A 45 5.80 -3.81 -10.95
C ALA A 45 5.14 -3.80 -12.35
N PRO A 46 5.80 -3.57 -13.50
CA PRO A 46 5.14 -3.78 -14.80
C PRO A 46 4.81 -5.26 -15.03
N SER A 47 3.86 -5.53 -15.92
CA SER A 47 3.57 -6.88 -16.40
C SER A 47 4.52 -7.25 -17.57
N PRO A 48 5.06 -8.47 -17.63
CA PRO A 48 4.98 -9.54 -16.63
C PRO A 48 6.00 -9.35 -15.50
N SER A 49 5.64 -9.75 -14.28
CA SER A 49 6.55 -9.68 -13.13
C SER A 49 6.28 -10.72 -12.05
N VAL A 50 7.31 -11.08 -11.30
CA VAL A 50 7.25 -11.87 -10.06
C VAL A 50 8.04 -11.17 -8.96
N CYS A 51 7.62 -11.34 -7.71
CA CYS A 51 8.31 -10.76 -6.55
C CYS A 51 8.73 -11.84 -5.57
N THR A 52 9.82 -11.58 -4.84
CA THR A 52 10.34 -12.47 -3.80
C THR A 52 9.51 -12.35 -2.52
N GLN A 53 9.77 -13.25 -1.55
CA GLN A 53 8.99 -13.38 -0.32
C GLN A 53 8.99 -12.12 0.58
N SER A 54 9.98 -11.24 0.45
CA SER A 54 10.10 -10.02 1.27
C SER A 54 9.11 -8.91 0.89
N PHE A 55 8.35 -9.09 -0.21
CA PHE A 55 7.34 -8.16 -0.67
C PHE A 55 5.95 -8.82 -0.63
N LEU A 56 4.98 -8.05 -0.16
CA LEU A 56 3.57 -8.29 -0.49
C LEU A 56 3.24 -7.50 -1.77
N PHE A 57 2.11 -7.80 -2.40
CA PHE A 57 1.69 -7.02 -3.56
C PHE A 57 0.17 -6.92 -3.70
N PHE A 58 -0.26 -5.83 -4.33
CA PHE A 58 -1.60 -5.67 -4.90
C PHE A 58 -1.51 -5.91 -6.40
N SER A 59 -2.37 -6.76 -6.97
CA SER A 59 -2.40 -7.03 -8.42
C SER A 59 -3.59 -6.35 -9.10
N VAL A 60 -3.34 -5.76 -10.26
CA VAL A 60 -4.33 -5.00 -11.04
C VAL A 60 -4.13 -5.21 -12.55
N ALA A 61 -5.12 -4.83 -13.36
CA ALA A 61 -5.14 -5.11 -14.78
C ALA A 61 -4.30 -4.12 -15.60
N SER A 62 -4.08 -2.90 -15.11
CA SER A 62 -3.38 -1.85 -15.87
C SER A 62 -2.44 -1.00 -15.01
N GLU A 63 -1.52 -0.30 -15.68
CA GLU A 63 -0.63 0.69 -15.05
C GLU A 63 -1.42 1.78 -14.33
N ARG A 64 -2.49 2.28 -14.96
CA ARG A 64 -3.34 3.32 -14.39
C ARG A 64 -4.00 2.85 -13.10
N GLU A 65 -4.46 1.61 -13.06
CA GLU A 65 -4.98 1.01 -11.82
C GLU A 65 -3.88 0.88 -10.77
N ALA A 66 -2.66 0.51 -11.15
CA ALA A 66 -1.54 0.39 -10.21
C ALA A 66 -1.17 1.75 -9.59
N GLN A 67 -1.17 2.81 -10.40
CA GLN A 67 -0.99 4.19 -9.94
C GLN A 67 -2.13 4.63 -9.03
N SER A 68 -3.38 4.24 -9.34
CA SER A 68 -4.53 4.51 -8.47
C SER A 68 -4.37 3.83 -7.10
N VAL A 69 -4.01 2.54 -7.06
CA VAL A 69 -3.72 1.83 -5.80
C VAL A 69 -2.56 2.48 -5.06
N GLN A 70 -1.49 2.88 -5.76
CA GLN A 70 -0.34 3.55 -5.16
C GLN A 70 -0.75 4.85 -4.46
N SER A 71 -1.54 5.69 -5.13
CA SER A 71 -2.02 6.94 -4.55
C SER A 71 -2.83 6.69 -3.27
N TYR A 72 -3.70 5.67 -3.28
CA TYR A 72 -4.47 5.27 -2.10
C TYR A 72 -3.56 4.80 -0.96
N TYR A 73 -2.60 3.91 -1.25
CA TYR A 73 -1.63 3.39 -0.29
C TYR A 73 -0.82 4.50 0.39
N THR A 74 -0.49 5.56 -0.33
CA THR A 74 0.33 6.68 0.19
C THR A 74 -0.44 7.66 1.07
N THR A 75 -1.78 7.62 1.06
CA THR A 75 -2.61 8.47 1.94
C THR A 75 -2.34 8.19 3.42
N ARG A 76 -2.50 9.20 4.26
CA ARG A 76 -2.48 9.02 5.71
C ARG A 76 -3.67 8.21 6.18
N PHE A 77 -4.84 8.40 5.57
CA PHE A 77 -6.04 7.61 5.85
C PHE A 77 -5.76 6.10 5.76
N PHE A 78 -5.23 5.63 4.62
CA PHE A 78 -4.89 4.22 4.42
C PHE A 78 -3.93 3.72 5.50
N ARG A 79 -2.83 4.46 5.71
CA ARG A 79 -1.75 4.07 6.61
C ARG A 79 -2.18 4.11 8.08
N PHE A 80 -3.11 5.00 8.44
CA PHE A 80 -3.74 5.01 9.75
C PHE A 80 -4.57 3.76 9.99
N LEU A 81 -5.44 3.35 9.05
CA LEU A 81 -6.20 2.10 9.18
C LEU A 81 -5.30 0.87 9.33
N VAL A 82 -4.19 0.84 8.58
CA VAL A 82 -3.17 -0.20 8.72
C VAL A 82 -2.52 -0.14 10.11
N SER A 83 -2.18 1.05 10.62
CA SER A 83 -1.52 1.18 11.92
C SER A 83 -2.37 0.64 13.07
N LEU A 84 -3.71 0.77 12.98
CA LEU A 84 -4.63 0.22 13.99
C LEU A 84 -4.52 -1.30 14.18
N ARG A 85 -4.11 -2.04 13.14
CA ARG A 85 -3.88 -3.51 13.21
C ARG A 85 -2.43 -3.90 13.29
N LYS A 86 -1.52 -2.97 13.06
CA LYS A 86 -0.09 -3.23 12.99
C LYS A 86 0.52 -3.22 14.40
N ILE A 87 0.29 -4.32 15.12
CA ILE A 87 0.81 -4.53 16.48
C ILE A 87 2.32 -4.79 16.49
N THR A 88 2.88 -5.31 15.39
CA THR A 88 4.32 -5.62 15.24
C THR A 88 4.89 -5.01 13.96
N GLN A 89 6.21 -4.99 13.80
CA GLN A 89 6.88 -4.42 12.61
C GLN A 89 6.46 -5.08 11.28
N HIS A 90 5.90 -6.29 11.33
CA HIS A 90 5.47 -7.02 10.15
C HIS A 90 4.05 -6.62 9.72
N ALA A 91 3.93 -6.01 8.55
CA ALA A 91 2.66 -5.78 7.87
C ALA A 91 2.33 -7.02 7.02
N THR A 92 1.56 -7.95 7.59
CA THR A 92 1.11 -9.16 6.88
C THR A 92 -0.24 -8.92 6.20
N HIS A 93 -0.74 -9.88 5.42
CA HIS A 93 -2.07 -9.81 4.79
C HIS A 93 -3.19 -9.45 5.81
N ALA A 94 -3.10 -9.96 7.04
CA ALA A 94 -4.08 -9.70 8.10
C ALA A 94 -4.12 -8.22 8.54
N THR A 95 -3.04 -7.47 8.33
CA THR A 95 -2.94 -6.05 8.68
C THR A 95 -3.79 -5.18 7.74
N TYR A 96 -4.03 -5.64 6.51
CA TYR A 96 -4.80 -4.89 5.49
C TYR A 96 -6.30 -5.18 5.49
N GLN A 97 -6.79 -6.13 6.30
CA GLN A 97 -8.19 -6.58 6.28
C GLN A 97 -9.22 -5.49 6.61
N TRP A 98 -8.83 -4.43 7.31
CA TRP A 98 -9.73 -3.32 7.67
C TRP A 98 -9.68 -2.16 6.68
N VAL A 99 -8.81 -2.24 5.67
CA VAL A 99 -8.69 -1.19 4.68
C VAL A 99 -9.78 -1.38 3.61
N PRO A 100 -10.68 -0.40 3.41
CA PRO A 100 -11.74 -0.52 2.42
C PRO A 100 -11.19 -0.57 0.99
N ILE A 101 -11.72 -1.47 0.16
CA ILE A 101 -11.39 -1.54 -1.26
C ILE A 101 -11.96 -0.31 -1.98
N GLN A 102 -11.16 0.32 -2.83
CA GLN A 102 -11.56 1.45 -3.66
C GLN A 102 -11.76 1.05 -5.12
N THR A 103 -12.33 1.96 -5.91
CA THR A 103 -12.21 1.91 -7.36
C THR A 103 -10.82 2.36 -7.77
N TRP A 104 -10.24 1.71 -8.78
CA TRP A 104 -8.87 1.96 -9.26
C TRP A 104 -8.83 2.87 -10.49
N ASP A 105 -9.72 3.86 -10.53
CA ASP A 105 -9.99 4.69 -11.71
C ASP A 105 -9.48 6.13 -11.59
N ARG A 106 -8.96 6.51 -10.43
CA ARG A 106 -8.54 7.89 -10.10
C ARG A 106 -7.37 7.95 -9.12
N THR A 107 -6.77 9.13 -8.98
CA THR A 107 -5.82 9.42 -7.90
C THR A 107 -6.59 9.69 -6.62
N TRP A 108 -6.27 8.95 -5.55
CA TRP A 108 -6.84 9.14 -4.22
C TRP A 108 -6.00 10.12 -3.41
N THR A 109 -6.65 11.04 -2.72
CA THR A 109 -6.02 11.96 -1.76
C THR A 109 -6.64 11.79 -0.37
N ASP A 110 -5.96 12.29 0.66
CA ASP A 110 -6.48 12.28 2.03
C ASP A 110 -7.83 13.02 2.10
N GLU A 111 -7.95 14.19 1.45
CA GLU A 111 -9.17 15.01 1.46
C GLU A 111 -10.38 14.27 0.86
N MET A 112 -10.18 13.60 -0.28
CA MET A 112 -11.24 12.82 -0.92
C MET A 112 -11.72 11.66 -0.05
N LEU A 113 -10.80 11.04 0.70
CA LEU A 113 -11.13 9.92 1.59
C LEU A 113 -11.81 10.43 2.86
N TYR A 114 -11.34 11.54 3.43
CA TYR A 114 -11.96 12.16 4.59
C TYR A 114 -13.40 12.58 4.31
N GLU A 115 -13.65 13.22 3.17
CA GLU A 115 -15.01 13.56 2.73
C GLU A 115 -15.85 12.31 2.53
N LYS A 116 -15.33 11.30 1.80
CA LYS A 116 -16.04 10.06 1.48
C LYS A 116 -16.49 9.29 2.73
N TYR A 117 -15.67 9.27 3.78
CA TYR A 117 -15.94 8.52 5.01
C TYR A 117 -16.47 9.37 6.17
N GLY A 118 -16.69 10.68 5.95
CA GLY A 118 -17.24 11.58 6.96
C GLY A 118 -16.30 11.82 8.14
N ILE A 119 -14.99 11.85 7.90
CA ILE A 119 -13.96 12.05 8.93
C ILE A 119 -13.94 13.52 9.35
N THR A 120 -14.14 13.79 10.66
CA THR A 120 -14.27 15.17 11.15
C THR A 120 -12.93 15.91 11.19
N PRO A 121 -12.91 17.26 11.22
CA PRO A 121 -11.66 18.02 11.32
C PRO A 121 -10.78 17.62 12.51
N GLU A 122 -11.38 17.26 13.65
CA GLU A 122 -10.68 16.79 14.84
C GLU A 122 -10.01 15.42 14.58
N GLU A 123 -10.71 14.51 13.92
CA GLU A 123 -10.18 13.20 13.53
C GLU A 123 -9.08 13.32 12.47
N GLN A 124 -9.23 14.23 11.51
CA GLN A 124 -8.20 14.53 10.51
C GLN A 124 -6.92 15.03 11.18
N ALA A 125 -7.04 16.01 12.08
CA ALA A 125 -5.90 16.52 12.84
C ALA A 125 -5.22 15.41 13.66
N PHE A 126 -6.00 14.50 14.25
CA PHE A 126 -5.46 13.34 14.94
C PHE A 126 -4.68 12.42 13.99
N ILE A 127 -5.27 12.02 12.86
CA ILE A 127 -4.61 11.18 11.85
C ILE A 127 -3.30 11.82 11.36
N GLU A 128 -3.31 13.12 11.08
CA GLU A 128 -2.15 13.86 10.61
C GLU A 128 -1.05 13.99 11.66
N SER A 129 -1.42 14.08 12.95
CA SER A 129 -0.46 14.06 14.05
C SER A 129 0.19 12.68 14.24
N MET A 130 -0.51 11.61 13.84
CA MET A 130 -0.07 10.22 14.00
C MET A 130 0.75 9.72 12.82
N ILE A 131 0.45 10.18 11.60
CA ILE A 131 0.98 9.60 10.36
C ILE A 131 1.78 10.62 9.56
N ARG A 132 3.04 10.27 9.24
CA ARG A 132 3.89 11.14 8.43
C ARG A 132 3.34 11.29 7.01
N PRO A 133 3.47 12.49 6.41
CA PRO A 133 3.31 12.62 4.97
C PRO A 133 4.23 11.63 4.25
N MET A 134 3.73 11.05 3.17
CA MET A 134 4.51 10.22 2.26
C MET A 134 4.25 10.75 0.87
N ASP A 135 5.29 11.25 0.23
CA ASP A 135 5.20 11.59 -1.18
C ASP A 135 5.02 10.30 -1.96
N GLY A 136 3.99 10.28 -2.82
CA GLY A 136 3.83 9.29 -3.86
C GLY A 136 4.96 9.47 -4.86
N GLY A 137 6.12 8.90 -4.55
CA GLY A 137 7.31 9.03 -5.38
C GLY A 137 7.05 8.46 -6.76
N ASN A 138 6.88 9.34 -7.75
CA ASN A 138 7.45 9.10 -9.06
C ASN A 138 8.97 9.21 -8.86
N GLY A 139 9.65 8.08 -8.99
CA GLY A 139 11.10 8.08 -9.18
C GLY A 139 11.49 8.83 -10.45
#